data_AF-X1U458-F1
#
_entry.id   AF-X1U458-F1
#
_cell.length_a   1.000
_cell.length_b   1.000
_cell.length_c   1.000
_cell.angle_alpha   90.00
_cell.angle_beta   90.00
_cell.angle_gamma   90.00
#
_symmetry.space_group_name_H-M   'P 1'
#
loop_
_entity.id
_entity.type
_entity.pdbx_description
1 polymer ?
#
loop_
_entity_poly.entity_id
_entity_poly.type
_entity_poly.pdbx_seq_one_letter_code
_entity_poly.pdbx_strand_id
1 'polypeptide(L)'
;MGVSGYETERSLKFPDGHSIKIRGNVERSLNGFGFNGEMHGSVSVPDDIIGHSFYTTFLQPEGAGRIVGKGEGSCFYESGKDFPVQIETTHAFNRGKSLPKPQFRIVTDHGALDGLSYNFTLRSVLDRANTMLKVSS
;
A
#
# COMPACT_ATOMS: atom_id res chain seq x y z
N MET A 1 22.47 9.05 5.60
CA MET A 1 22.01 7.94 6.48
C MET A 1 20.53 7.66 6.24
N GLY A 2 20.18 6.50 5.67
CA GLY A 2 18.80 6.07 5.39
C GLY A 2 18.03 5.57 6.62
N VAL A 3 16.79 5.15 6.42
CA VAL A 3 15.94 4.51 7.44
C VAL A 3 16.54 3.13 7.77
N SER A 4 16.75 2.83 9.06
CA SER A 4 17.30 1.55 9.55
C SER A 4 16.23 0.47 9.79
N GLY A 5 14.98 0.90 9.87
CA GLY A 5 13.81 0.06 10.02
C GLY A 5 12.57 0.92 10.19
N TYR A 6 11.40 0.33 9.95
CA TYR A 6 10.12 1.01 10.11
C TYR A 6 9.02 0.01 10.44
N GLU A 7 8.06 0.45 11.24
CA GLU A 7 6.79 -0.22 11.42
C GLU A 7 5.83 0.21 10.31
N THR A 8 5.00 -0.72 9.88
CA THR A 8 3.98 -0.49 8.87
C THR A 8 2.67 -1.10 9.30
N GLU A 9 1.59 -0.37 9.04
CA GLU A 9 0.22 -0.85 9.20
C GLU A 9 -0.52 -0.54 7.89
N ARG A 10 -1.13 -1.54 7.27
CA ARG A 10 -1.97 -1.39 6.08
C ARG A 10 -3.36 -1.90 6.40
N SER A 11 -4.37 -1.11 6.10
CA SER A 11 -5.78 -1.47 6.19
C SER A 11 -6.35 -1.55 4.78
N LEU A 12 -6.98 -2.68 4.47
CA LEU A 12 -7.74 -2.93 3.26
C LEU A 12 -9.22 -2.91 3.67
N LYS A 13 -10.02 -2.03 3.08
CA LYS A 13 -11.45 -1.88 3.37
C LYS A 13 -12.24 -2.26 2.13
N PHE A 14 -13.22 -3.14 2.33
CA PHE A 14 -14.09 -3.65 1.27
C PHE A 14 -15.48 -3.00 1.33
N PRO A 15 -16.19 -2.83 0.19
CA PRO A 15 -17.51 -2.18 0.14
C PRO A 15 -18.59 -2.88 0.96
N ASP A 16 -18.44 -4.18 1.20
CA ASP A 16 -19.35 -5.01 1.98
C ASP A 16 -19.14 -4.89 3.50
N GLY A 17 -18.23 -4.00 3.95
CA GLY A 17 -17.94 -3.74 5.35
C GLY A 17 -16.86 -4.65 5.95
N HIS A 18 -16.34 -5.61 5.17
CA HIS A 18 -15.21 -6.41 5.57
C HIS A 18 -13.90 -5.58 5.57
N SER A 19 -12.90 -6.03 6.34
CA SER A 19 -11.60 -5.39 6.35
C SER A 19 -10.48 -6.33 6.74
N ILE A 20 -9.32 -6.11 6.14
CA ILE A 20 -8.06 -6.79 6.48
C ILE A 20 -7.08 -5.75 6.98
N LYS A 21 -6.45 -6.05 8.10
CA LYS A 21 -5.41 -5.25 8.72
C LYS A 21 -4.11 -6.02 8.75
N ILE A 22 -3.09 -5.47 8.11
CA ILE A 22 -1.74 -6.03 8.02
C ILE A 22 -0.83 -5.13 8.85
N ARG A 23 -0.12 -5.70 9.81
CA ARG A 23 0.90 -4.99 10.60
C ARG A 23 2.24 -5.67 10.39
N GLY A 24 3.30 -4.90 10.37
CA GLY A 24 4.64 -5.49 10.33
C GLY A 24 5.72 -4.53 10.73
N ASN A 25 6.86 -5.11 11.07
CA ASN A 25 8.10 -4.41 11.31
C ASN A 25 9.10 -4.80 10.22
N VAL A 26 9.75 -3.78 9.67
CA VAL A 26 10.82 -3.91 8.69
C VAL A 26 12.13 -3.56 9.35
N GLU A 27 13.05 -4.49 9.36
CA GLU A 27 14.38 -4.32 9.94
C GLU A 27 15.45 -4.48 8.86
N ARG A 28 16.42 -3.57 8.85
CA ARG A 28 17.58 -3.70 7.98
C ARG A 28 18.56 -4.71 8.57
N SER A 29 18.96 -5.69 7.77
CA SER A 29 20.05 -6.62 8.07
C SER A 29 21.25 -6.36 7.16
N LEU A 30 22.36 -7.08 7.38
CA LEU A 30 23.55 -7.01 6.52
C LEU A 30 23.25 -7.46 5.08
N ASN A 31 22.26 -8.35 4.91
CA ASN A 31 21.94 -8.99 3.63
C ASN A 31 20.67 -8.43 2.97
N GLY A 32 20.02 -7.42 3.55
CA GLY A 32 18.82 -6.82 2.99
C GLY A 32 17.86 -6.27 4.04
N PHE A 33 16.56 -6.48 3.81
CA PHE A 33 15.50 -6.10 4.73
C PHE A 33 14.67 -7.34 5.09
N GLY A 34 14.45 -7.54 6.40
CA GLY A 34 13.50 -8.53 6.90
C GLY A 34 12.15 -7.86 7.13
N PHE A 35 11.06 -8.55 6.80
CA PHE A 35 9.70 -8.15 7.14
C PHE A 35 9.12 -9.22 8.06
N ASN A 36 8.72 -8.81 9.27
CA ASN A 36 7.97 -9.64 10.20
C ASN A 36 6.60 -9.01 10.37
N GLY A 37 5.53 -9.74 10.06
CA GLY A 37 4.19 -9.17 10.12
C GLY A 37 3.11 -10.16 10.49
N GLU A 38 1.98 -9.60 10.87
CA GLU A 38 0.74 -10.28 11.18
C GLU A 38 -0.38 -9.69 10.32
N MET A 39 -1.38 -10.52 10.04
CA MET A 39 -2.57 -10.13 9.30
C MET A 39 -3.79 -10.59 10.08
N HIS A 40 -4.72 -9.67 10.30
CA HIS A 40 -5.97 -9.91 11.03
C HIS A 40 -7.13 -9.30 10.24
N GLY A 41 -8.26 -9.99 10.18
CA GLY A 41 -9.44 -9.45 9.55
C GLY A 41 -10.33 -10.52 8.95
N SER A 42 -11.31 -10.05 8.19
CA SER A 42 -12.19 -10.91 7.41
C SER A 42 -12.42 -10.27 6.05
N VAL A 43 -12.69 -11.13 5.07
CA VAL A 43 -13.07 -10.75 3.72
C VAL A 43 -14.01 -11.82 3.21
N SER A 44 -15.07 -11.40 2.51
CA SER A 44 -15.88 -12.31 1.73
C SER A 44 -15.18 -12.47 0.38
N VAL A 45 -14.55 -13.63 0.15
CA VAL A 45 -13.79 -13.92 -1.06
C VAL A 45 -14.66 -14.85 -1.91
N PRO A 46 -15.20 -14.39 -3.05
CA PRO A 46 -15.80 -15.28 -4.04
C PRO A 46 -14.78 -16.28 -4.58
N ASP A 47 -15.25 -17.49 -4.92
CA ASP A 47 -14.37 -18.56 -5.42
C ASP A 47 -13.77 -18.26 -6.81
N ASP A 48 -14.28 -17.24 -7.52
CA ASP A 48 -13.87 -16.86 -8.88
C ASP A 48 -12.85 -15.70 -8.93
N ILE A 49 -12.13 -15.41 -7.84
CA ILE A 49 -11.03 -14.43 -7.89
C ILE A 49 -9.86 -14.98 -8.69
N ILE A 50 -9.44 -14.23 -9.71
CA ILE A 50 -8.29 -14.57 -10.57
C ILE A 50 -7.06 -13.69 -10.31
N GLY A 51 -7.21 -12.58 -9.60
CA GLY A 51 -6.09 -11.72 -9.24
C GLY A 51 -6.48 -10.46 -8.47
N HIS A 52 -5.51 -9.60 -8.25
CA HIS A 52 -5.72 -8.29 -7.65
C HIS A 52 -4.74 -7.25 -8.19
N SER A 53 -5.11 -5.98 -8.04
CA SER A 53 -4.22 -4.85 -8.24
C SER A 53 -4.43 -3.81 -7.16
N PHE A 54 -3.36 -3.47 -6.44
CA PHE A 54 -3.41 -2.45 -5.38
C PHE A 54 -2.51 -1.27 -5.73
N TYR A 55 -3.01 -0.07 -5.44
CA TYR A 55 -2.37 1.20 -5.74
C TYR A 55 -2.28 2.03 -4.48
N THR A 56 -1.08 2.31 -3.99
CA THR A 56 -0.93 3.50 -3.13
C THR A 56 -0.76 4.69 -4.05
N THR A 57 -1.58 5.73 -3.90
CA THR A 57 -1.63 6.90 -4.81
C THR A 57 -1.06 8.17 -4.16
N PHE A 58 -1.12 8.24 -2.83
CA PHE A 58 -0.74 9.42 -2.07
C PHE A 58 0.01 9.03 -0.80
N LEU A 59 1.11 9.73 -0.51
CA LEU A 59 1.87 9.62 0.74
C LEU A 59 2.05 11.03 1.34
N GLN A 60 1.60 11.24 2.57
CA GLN A 60 1.77 12.49 3.30
C GLN A 60 2.60 12.27 4.57
N PRO A 61 3.57 13.14 4.87
CA PRO A 61 4.16 13.18 6.20
C PRO A 61 3.10 13.59 7.23
N GLU A 62 3.07 12.91 8.37
CA GLU A 62 2.21 13.25 9.51
C GLU A 62 3.07 13.39 10.77
N GLY A 63 3.77 14.51 10.87
CA GLY A 63 4.74 14.75 11.94
C GLY A 63 6.11 14.07 11.70
N ALA A 64 6.91 13.99 12.75
CA ALA A 64 8.25 13.43 12.67
C ALA A 64 8.18 11.90 12.67
N GLY A 65 8.83 11.27 11.67
CA GLY A 65 8.95 9.81 11.64
C GLY A 65 7.68 9.06 11.25
N ARG A 66 6.63 9.74 10.77
CA ARG A 66 5.37 9.09 10.36
C ARG A 66 4.94 9.54 8.98
N ILE A 67 4.52 8.59 8.16
CA ILE A 67 4.00 8.79 6.82
C ILE A 67 2.68 8.03 6.73
N VAL A 68 1.63 8.70 6.23
CA VAL A 68 0.35 8.08 5.94
C VAL A 68 0.12 8.04 4.45
N GLY A 69 -0.32 6.88 3.97
CA GLY A 69 -0.65 6.60 2.60
C GLY A 69 -2.13 6.34 2.40
N LYS A 70 -2.65 6.83 1.28
CA LYS A 70 -3.97 6.47 0.76
C LYS A 70 -3.83 5.82 -0.60
N GLY A 71 -4.73 4.90 -0.87
CA GLY A 71 -4.71 4.08 -2.05
C GLY A 71 -6.05 3.44 -2.33
N GLU A 72 -6.10 2.81 -3.48
CA GLU A 72 -7.25 2.10 -4.00
C GLU A 72 -6.76 0.86 -4.74
N GLY A 73 -7.67 -0.03 -5.09
CA GLY A 73 -7.36 -1.20 -5.89
C GLY A 73 -8.60 -2.02 -6.14
N SER A 74 -8.40 -3.17 -6.77
CA SER A 74 -9.47 -4.10 -7.08
C SER A 74 -8.99 -5.53 -6.97
N CYS A 75 -9.88 -6.42 -6.55
CA CYS A 75 -9.78 -7.84 -6.88
C CYS A 75 -10.52 -8.09 -8.19
N PHE A 76 -9.92 -8.91 -9.06
CA PHE A 76 -10.46 -9.24 -10.38
C PHE A 76 -11.14 -10.60 -10.33
N TYR A 77 -12.38 -10.67 -10.80
CA TYR A 77 -13.12 -11.92 -10.92
C TYR A 77 -13.03 -12.48 -12.34
N GLU A 78 -13.15 -13.80 -12.49
CA GLU A 78 -13.25 -14.47 -13.78
C GLU A 78 -14.45 -13.97 -14.60
N SER A 79 -15.52 -13.57 -13.92
CA SER A 79 -16.69 -12.93 -14.54
C SER A 79 -16.41 -11.56 -15.20
N GLY A 80 -15.21 -11.00 -15.03
CA GLY A 80 -14.82 -9.68 -15.52
C GLY A 80 -15.35 -8.52 -14.67
N LYS A 81 -15.96 -8.83 -13.51
CA LYS A 81 -16.31 -7.82 -12.50
C LYS A 81 -15.11 -7.51 -11.62
N ASP A 82 -15.07 -6.28 -11.14
CA ASP A 82 -14.06 -5.81 -10.19
C ASP A 82 -14.69 -5.60 -8.82
N PHE A 83 -13.96 -5.99 -7.78
CA PHE A 83 -14.30 -5.68 -6.40
C PHE A 83 -13.36 -4.62 -5.85
N PRO A 84 -13.82 -3.36 -5.70
CA PRO A 84 -12.94 -2.28 -5.30
C PRO A 84 -12.49 -2.46 -3.85
N VAL A 85 -11.26 -2.03 -3.55
CA VAL A 85 -10.62 -2.10 -2.23
C VAL A 85 -10.03 -0.73 -1.93
N GLN A 86 -10.38 -0.16 -0.78
CA GLN A 86 -9.73 1.05 -0.29
C GLN A 86 -8.55 0.70 0.58
N ILE A 87 -7.45 1.45 0.42
CA ILE A 87 -6.18 1.16 1.09
C ILE A 87 -5.75 2.37 1.90
N GLU A 88 -5.48 2.13 3.18
CA GLU A 88 -4.81 3.09 4.05
C GLU A 88 -3.54 2.44 4.57
N THR A 89 -2.42 3.13 4.48
CA THR A 89 -1.15 2.63 5.01
C THR A 89 -0.55 3.65 5.95
N THR A 90 0.05 3.23 7.04
CA THR A 90 0.86 4.08 7.91
C THR A 90 2.23 3.46 8.04
N HIS A 91 3.27 4.25 7.86
CA HIS A 91 4.65 3.89 8.15
C HIS A 91 5.15 4.75 9.31
N ALA A 92 5.74 4.12 10.31
CA ALA A 92 6.36 4.79 11.45
C ALA A 92 7.82 4.37 11.57
N PHE A 93 8.75 5.31 11.74
CA PHE A 93 10.17 5.02 11.88
C PHE A 93 10.81 5.91 12.94
N ASN A 94 11.70 5.31 13.73
CA ASN A 94 12.44 6.01 14.76
C ASN A 94 13.48 6.93 14.12
N ARG A 95 13.17 8.22 13.93
CA ARG A 95 14.07 9.40 13.90
C ARG A 95 13.37 10.64 13.34
N GLY A 96 13.87 11.83 13.72
CA GLY A 96 13.42 13.18 13.30
C GLY A 96 13.58 13.53 11.82
N LYS A 97 13.23 12.60 10.93
CA LYS A 97 13.15 12.82 9.49
C LYS A 97 11.68 12.81 9.12
N SER A 98 11.17 13.93 8.67
CA SER A 98 9.89 13.99 7.96
C SER A 98 10.15 13.90 6.45
N LEU A 99 9.16 13.46 5.69
CA LEU A 99 9.16 13.86 4.28
C LEU A 99 9.03 15.39 4.25
N PRO A 100 9.85 16.10 3.48
CA PRO A 100 9.85 17.56 3.45
C PRO A 100 8.54 18.13 2.86
N LYS A 101 7.79 17.31 2.12
CA LYS A 101 6.48 17.63 1.54
C LYS A 101 5.72 16.34 1.21
N PRO A 102 4.38 16.39 1.06
CA PRO A 102 3.60 15.30 0.49
C PRO A 102 4.16 14.83 -0.85
N GLN A 103 4.10 13.52 -1.09
CA GLN A 103 4.55 12.90 -2.33
C GLN A 103 3.43 12.07 -2.93
N PHE A 104 3.27 12.17 -4.25
CA PHE A 104 2.44 11.25 -5.01
C PHE A 104 3.35 10.12 -5.51
N ARG A 105 3.04 8.92 -5.06
CA ARG A 105 3.66 7.70 -5.59
C ARG A 105 2.53 6.85 -6.08
N ILE A 106 2.69 6.30 -7.27
CA ILE A 106 1.84 5.23 -7.77
C ILE A 106 2.65 3.96 -7.55
N VAL A 107 2.28 3.21 -6.53
CA VAL A 107 2.85 1.89 -6.26
C VAL A 107 1.87 0.88 -6.78
N THR A 108 2.18 0.21 -7.88
CA THR A 108 1.31 -0.81 -8.43
C THR A 108 1.80 -2.19 -8.04
N ASP A 109 0.94 -2.90 -7.31
CA ASP A 109 1.12 -4.29 -6.90
C ASP A 109 0.18 -5.14 -7.76
N HIS A 110 0.74 -5.99 -8.63
CA HIS A 110 -0.03 -6.97 -9.43
C HIS A 110 0.31 -8.39 -9.01
N GLY A 111 -0.70 -9.22 -8.76
CA GLY A 111 -0.53 -10.65 -8.49
C GLY A 111 -1.62 -11.51 -9.13
N ALA A 112 -1.20 -12.61 -9.76
CA ALA A 112 -2.06 -13.72 -10.13
C ALA A 112 -2.01 -14.80 -9.03
N LEU A 113 -3.15 -15.41 -8.70
CA LEU A 113 -3.23 -16.42 -7.65
C LEU A 113 -2.66 -17.78 -8.08
N ASP A 114 -2.80 -18.13 -9.36
CA ASP A 114 -2.23 -19.36 -9.92
C ASP A 114 -0.81 -19.10 -10.47
N GLY A 115 0.22 -19.71 -9.88
CA GLY A 115 1.61 -19.65 -10.36
C GLY A 115 2.43 -18.40 -9.95
N LEU A 116 2.05 -17.73 -8.85
CA LEU A 116 2.78 -16.70 -8.08
C LEU A 116 3.81 -15.88 -8.88
N SER A 117 3.34 -15.19 -9.91
CA SER A 117 4.08 -14.12 -10.57
C SER A 117 3.61 -12.79 -9.99
N TYR A 118 4.49 -12.14 -9.20
CA TYR A 118 4.24 -10.84 -8.58
C TYR A 118 5.04 -9.77 -9.32
N ASN A 119 4.36 -8.75 -9.83
CA ASN A 119 5.00 -7.59 -10.45
C ASN A 119 4.80 -6.36 -9.57
N PHE A 120 5.90 -5.83 -9.05
CA PHE A 120 5.94 -4.59 -8.28
C PHE A 120 6.51 -3.47 -9.14
N THR A 121 5.75 -2.41 -9.36
CA THR A 121 6.26 -1.20 -10.01
C THR A 121 6.06 0.01 -9.11
N LEU A 122 7.18 0.58 -8.64
CA LEU A 122 7.19 1.85 -7.91
C LEU A 122 7.48 3.00 -8.88
N ARG A 123 6.45 3.81 -9.17
CA ARG A 123 6.65 5.10 -9.86
C ARG A 123 6.51 6.23 -8.85
N SER A 124 7.60 6.95 -8.62
CA SER A 124 7.61 8.14 -7.76
C SER A 124 7.54 9.39 -8.64
N VAL A 125 6.44 10.13 -8.56
CA VAL A 125 6.32 11.44 -9.21
C VAL A 125 6.58 12.50 -8.14
N LEU A 126 7.79 13.04 -8.14
CA LEU A 126 8.16 14.16 -7.28
C LEU A 126 7.63 15.45 -7.90
N ASP A 127 6.32 15.65 -7.83
CA ASP A 127 5.74 16.83 -8.45
C ASP A 127 6.10 18.09 -7.65
N ARG A 128 6.61 19.12 -8.32
CA ARG A 128 6.93 20.41 -7.70
C ARG A 128 5.70 21.30 -7.50
N ALA A 129 4.54 20.93 -8.04
CA ALA A 129 3.28 21.61 -7.76
C ALA A 129 2.09 20.72 -8.14
N ASN A 130 1.23 20.35 -7.20
CA ASN A 130 -0.24 20.15 -7.32
C ASN A 130 -0.92 19.58 -8.59
N THR A 131 -0.23 18.89 -9.51
CA THR A 131 -0.85 18.49 -10.79
C THR A 131 -1.83 17.32 -10.69
N MET A 132 -1.81 16.55 -9.59
CA MET A 132 -2.70 15.40 -9.37
C MET A 132 -4.11 15.78 -8.87
N LEU A 133 -4.39 17.05 -8.52
CA LEU A 133 -5.75 17.51 -8.21
C LEU A 133 -6.70 17.47 -9.43
N LYS A 134 -6.19 17.12 -10.63
CA LYS A 134 -6.96 17.04 -11.88
C LYS A 134 -7.32 15.62 -12.35
N VAL A 135 -6.98 14.57 -11.62
CA VAL A 135 -7.24 13.18 -12.09
C VAL A 135 -8.65 12.69 -11.70
N SER A 136 -9.48 13.52 -11.07
CA SER A 136 -10.86 13.18 -10.70
C SER A 136 -11.84 14.30 -11.04
N SER A 137 -12.00 14.56 -12.34
CA SER A 137 -13.14 15.30 -12.91
C SER A 137 -13.65 14.61 -14.16
#